data_AF-A0A1I2R7E3-F1
#
_entry.id   AF-A0A1I2R7E3-F1
#
_cell.length_a   1.000
_cell.length_b   1.000
_cell.length_c   1.000
_cell.angle_alpha   90.00
_cell.angle_beta   90.00
_cell.angle_gamma   90.00
#
_symmetry.space_group_name_H-M   'P 1'
#
loop_
_entity.id
_entity.type
_entity.pdbx_description
1 polymer ?
#
loop_
_entity_poly.entity_id
_entity_poly.type
_entity_poly.pdbx_seq_one_letter_code
_entity_poly.pdbx_strand_id
1 'polypeptide(L)'
;MNIDNTIIQKYLNGSPSEDYADEWIFHHIEENDYLFEKPVEAMKPQVLELYHDMRNTVQHFVPCHKQLWNALFPEYEKRLKKCIIQLVVGCPSPYEAMVRENTQHEEVIIFDLIRFTRYGMRRAQEIIRSMMTHECAHFLLHQDYPSTNAKTYLEKLGYMLFDEGLAHFLAQNKQLNNPELLKRKKDALQSYQQALSEQDFKQQQALLIRACSVPYWNKFACIAGMFLWADIYSNSGINGVIAAYKEGWRQFGQYIN
;
A
#
# COMPACT_ATOMS: atom_id res chain seq x y z
N MET A 1 13.07 11.09 -3.40
CA MET A 1 13.08 9.67 -3.04
C MET A 1 14.45 9.12 -3.38
N ASN A 2 15.01 8.31 -2.51
CA ASN A 2 16.32 7.69 -2.68
C ASN A 2 16.12 6.21 -2.98
N ILE A 3 16.81 5.70 -4.00
CA ILE A 3 16.68 4.29 -4.39
C ILE A 3 17.82 3.52 -3.72
N ASP A 4 17.46 2.59 -2.84
CA ASP A 4 18.35 1.48 -2.50
C ASP A 4 18.08 0.32 -3.48
N ASN A 5 19.11 -0.07 -4.21
CA ASN A 5 19.04 -1.16 -5.18
C ASN A 5 20.07 -2.25 -4.90
N THR A 6 20.61 -2.31 -3.68
CA THR A 6 21.69 -3.22 -3.31
C THR A 6 21.32 -4.68 -3.58
N ILE A 7 20.15 -5.12 -3.13
CA ILE A 7 19.66 -6.50 -3.31
C ILE A 7 19.42 -6.81 -4.79
N ILE A 8 18.66 -5.97 -5.50
CA ILE A 8 18.33 -6.22 -6.90
C ILE A 8 19.56 -6.19 -7.81
N GLN A 9 20.56 -5.35 -7.51
CA GLN A 9 21.82 -5.33 -8.25
C GLN A 9 22.63 -6.62 -8.06
N LYS A 10 22.72 -7.16 -6.83
CA LYS A 10 23.34 -8.47 -6.58
C LYS A 10 22.68 -9.55 -7.45
N TYR A 11 21.35 -9.63 -7.46
CA TYR A 11 20.61 -10.57 -8.30
C TYR A 11 20.86 -10.37 -9.81
N LEU A 12 20.75 -9.13 -10.31
CA LEU A 12 20.93 -8.83 -11.73
C LEU A 12 22.36 -9.12 -12.22
N ASN A 13 23.36 -8.96 -11.36
CA ASN A 13 24.76 -9.27 -11.64
C ASN A 13 25.09 -10.77 -11.50
N GLY A 14 24.14 -11.58 -11.05
CA GLY A 14 24.33 -13.02 -10.89
C GLY A 14 25.09 -13.44 -9.63
N SER A 15 25.10 -12.60 -8.60
CA SER A 15 25.53 -13.04 -7.27
C SER A 15 24.65 -14.19 -6.77
N PRO A 16 25.22 -15.16 -6.05
CA PRO A 16 24.44 -16.18 -5.34
C PRO A 16 23.40 -15.55 -4.40
N SER A 17 22.26 -16.22 -4.22
CA SER A 17 21.19 -15.73 -3.34
C SER A 17 21.63 -15.54 -1.90
N GLU A 18 22.60 -16.34 -1.47
CA GLU A 18 23.19 -16.34 -0.14
C GLU A 18 23.85 -14.99 0.19
N ASP A 19 24.26 -14.20 -0.81
CA ASP A 19 24.88 -12.89 -0.63
C ASP A 19 23.87 -11.80 -0.20
N TYR A 20 22.56 -12.06 -0.31
CA TYR A 20 21.52 -11.09 0.04
C TYR A 20 20.31 -11.68 0.77
N ALA A 21 20.21 -13.00 0.92
CA ALA A 21 19.08 -13.64 1.59
C ALA A 21 18.96 -13.25 3.07
N ASP A 22 20.06 -12.91 3.74
CA ASP A 22 20.07 -12.53 5.16
C ASP A 22 19.94 -11.00 5.41
N GLU A 23 19.59 -10.24 4.37
CA GLU A 23 19.34 -8.80 4.52
C GLU A 23 18.11 -8.54 5.41
N TRP A 24 18.13 -7.45 6.18
CA TRP A 24 17.16 -7.13 7.23
C TRP A 24 15.69 -7.28 6.79
N ILE A 25 15.42 -6.91 5.55
CA ILE A 25 14.09 -6.88 4.96
C ILE A 25 13.36 -8.22 5.11
N PHE A 26 14.06 -9.34 4.89
CA PHE A 26 13.46 -10.67 4.92
C PHE A 26 13.11 -11.14 6.34
N HIS A 27 13.65 -10.48 7.36
CA HIS A 27 13.29 -10.69 8.78
C HIS A 27 12.21 -9.73 9.28
N HIS A 28 11.77 -8.77 8.45
CA HIS A 28 10.83 -7.71 8.83
C HIS A 28 9.59 -7.66 7.91
N ILE A 29 9.36 -8.68 7.08
CA ILE A 29 8.14 -8.79 6.27
C ILE A 29 6.94 -9.08 7.20
N GLU A 30 7.07 -10.09 8.05
CA GLU A 30 6.11 -10.48 9.09
C GLU A 30 6.83 -10.54 10.45
N GLU A 31 6.10 -10.25 11.53
CA GLU A 31 6.70 -10.18 12.86
C GLU A 31 7.16 -11.59 13.31
N ASN A 32 8.44 -11.71 13.65
CA ASN A 32 9.11 -12.94 14.10
C ASN A 32 9.36 -14.02 13.02
N ASP A 33 9.06 -13.76 11.76
CA ASP A 33 9.25 -14.72 10.67
C ASP A 33 10.34 -14.27 9.69
N TYR A 34 11.20 -15.22 9.32
CA TYR A 34 12.13 -15.06 8.20
C TYR A 34 11.48 -15.55 6.91
N LEU A 35 11.35 -14.65 5.94
CA LEU A 35 10.58 -14.84 4.72
C LEU A 35 11.44 -14.52 3.50
N PHE A 36 12.02 -15.57 2.90
CA PHE A 36 12.79 -15.49 1.66
C PHE A 36 12.40 -16.60 0.69
N GLU A 37 12.05 -16.24 -0.55
CA GLU A 37 11.87 -17.15 -1.66
C GLU A 37 12.98 -16.93 -2.68
N LYS A 38 13.78 -17.97 -2.96
CA LYS A 38 14.89 -17.86 -3.90
C LYS A 38 14.41 -17.37 -5.27
N PRO A 39 14.91 -16.22 -5.77
CA PRO A 39 14.45 -15.67 -7.03
C PRO A 39 14.92 -16.52 -8.21
N VAL A 40 14.05 -16.68 -9.21
CA VAL A 40 14.29 -17.51 -10.39
C VAL A 40 15.24 -16.79 -11.35
N GLU A 41 16.39 -17.37 -11.66
CA GLU A 41 17.39 -16.72 -12.54
C GLU A 41 16.87 -16.44 -13.96
N ALA A 42 16.00 -17.31 -14.49
CA ALA A 42 15.42 -17.13 -15.82
C ALA A 42 14.57 -15.84 -15.96
N MET A 43 14.19 -15.21 -14.84
CA MET A 43 13.42 -13.96 -14.83
C MET A 43 14.31 -12.70 -14.87
N LYS A 44 15.64 -12.82 -14.85
CA LYS A 44 16.56 -11.66 -14.87
C LYS A 44 16.25 -10.65 -15.98
N PRO A 45 15.95 -11.04 -17.24
CA PRO A 45 15.64 -10.07 -18.30
C PRO A 45 14.40 -9.22 -17.98
N GLN A 46 13.32 -9.85 -17.49
CA GLN A 46 12.08 -9.19 -17.10
C GLN A 46 12.28 -8.28 -15.88
N VAL A 47 13.03 -8.74 -14.90
CA VAL A 47 13.37 -7.95 -13.70
C VAL A 47 14.22 -6.74 -14.07
N LEU A 48 15.15 -6.87 -15.03
CA LEU A 48 15.97 -5.77 -15.53
C LEU A 48 15.11 -4.68 -16.21
N GLU A 49 14.15 -5.10 -17.04
CA GLU A 49 13.20 -4.17 -17.68
C GLU A 49 12.38 -3.40 -16.62
N LEU A 50 11.77 -4.13 -15.68
CA LEU A 50 11.01 -3.53 -14.57
C LEU A 50 11.86 -2.61 -13.69
N TYR A 51 13.13 -2.96 -13.49
CA TYR A 51 14.06 -2.13 -12.74
C TYR A 51 14.31 -0.78 -13.42
N HIS A 52 14.44 -0.76 -14.75
CA HIS A 52 14.55 0.49 -15.50
C HIS A 52 13.26 1.31 -15.42
N ASP A 53 12.09 0.68 -15.59
CA ASP A 53 10.78 1.34 -15.50
C ASP A 53 10.53 1.93 -14.10
N MET A 54 10.86 1.17 -13.06
CA MET A 54 10.74 1.61 -11.67
C MET A 54 11.70 2.76 -11.37
N ARG A 55 12.97 2.68 -11.79
CA ARG A 55 13.93 3.80 -11.61
C ARG A 55 13.44 5.07 -12.29
N ASN A 56 12.95 4.96 -13.52
CA ASN A 56 12.40 6.09 -14.27
C ASN A 56 11.17 6.67 -13.56
N THR A 57 10.27 5.82 -13.05
CA THR A 57 9.07 6.26 -12.32
C THR A 57 9.42 6.91 -10.99
N VAL A 58 10.42 6.42 -10.24
CA VAL A 58 10.90 7.04 -9.00
C VAL A 58 11.50 8.43 -9.27
N GLN A 59 12.32 8.55 -10.32
CA GLN A 59 12.96 9.82 -10.67
C GLN A 59 11.95 10.87 -11.16
N HIS A 60 10.92 10.43 -11.88
CA HIS A 60 9.91 11.30 -12.51
C HIS A 60 8.52 11.06 -11.94
N PHE A 61 8.43 10.81 -10.62
CA PHE A 61 7.19 10.37 -10.00
C PHE A 61 6.06 11.37 -10.18
N VAL A 62 4.98 10.90 -10.80
CA VAL A 62 3.71 11.62 -10.90
C VAL A 62 2.63 10.72 -10.31
N PRO A 63 2.00 11.11 -9.19
CA PRO A 63 0.98 10.30 -8.55
C PRO A 63 -0.26 10.16 -9.45
N CYS A 64 -1.00 9.08 -9.27
CA CYS A 64 -2.38 9.01 -9.76
C CYS A 64 -3.22 10.14 -9.13
N HIS A 65 -4.31 10.54 -9.78
CA HIS A 65 -5.19 11.63 -9.33
C HIS A 65 -4.44 12.92 -8.91
N LYS A 66 -3.44 13.34 -9.70
CA LYS A 66 -2.51 14.45 -9.38
C LYS A 66 -3.16 15.69 -8.75
N GLN A 67 -4.31 16.14 -9.27
CA GLN A 67 -4.97 17.33 -8.73
C GLN A 67 -5.44 17.13 -7.28
N LEU A 68 -6.06 15.99 -6.98
CA LEU A 68 -6.48 15.64 -5.63
C LEU A 68 -5.25 15.38 -4.73
N TRP A 69 -4.27 14.64 -5.24
CA TRP A 69 -3.02 14.37 -4.52
C TRP A 69 -2.34 15.66 -4.04
N ASN A 70 -2.16 16.63 -4.93
CA ASN A 70 -1.54 17.92 -4.60
C ASN A 70 -2.33 18.71 -3.55
N ALA A 71 -3.65 18.52 -3.50
CA ALA A 71 -4.51 19.20 -2.55
C ALA A 71 -4.45 18.56 -1.16
N LEU A 72 -4.26 17.25 -1.08
CA LEU A 72 -4.12 16.51 0.18
C LEU A 72 -2.70 16.61 0.74
N PHE A 73 -1.70 16.49 -0.12
CA PHE A 73 -0.28 16.45 0.26
C PHE A 73 0.45 17.65 -0.35
N PRO A 74 0.25 18.87 0.17
CA PRO A 74 1.00 20.02 -0.30
C PRO A 74 2.50 19.79 -0.05
N GLU A 75 3.32 20.19 -1.03
CA GLU A 75 4.77 20.01 -1.02
C GLU A 75 5.25 18.55 -0.85
N TYR A 76 4.45 17.59 -1.32
CA TYR A 76 4.79 16.16 -1.21
C TYR A 76 6.17 15.83 -1.76
N GLU A 77 6.66 16.51 -2.80
CA GLU A 77 7.98 16.26 -3.37
C GLU A 77 9.09 16.49 -2.33
N LYS A 78 8.96 17.51 -1.47
CA LYS A 78 9.91 17.78 -0.38
C LYS A 78 9.82 16.69 0.68
N ARG A 79 8.60 16.29 1.06
CA ARG A 79 8.33 15.25 2.06
C ARG A 79 8.87 13.89 1.62
N LEU A 80 8.69 13.53 0.35
CA LEU A 80 9.22 12.31 -0.27
C LEU A 80 10.73 12.34 -0.55
N LYS A 81 11.45 13.45 -0.30
CA LYS A 81 12.93 13.44 -0.44
C LYS A 81 13.60 12.50 0.55
N LYS A 82 13.02 12.32 1.73
CA LYS A 82 13.56 11.44 2.79
C LYS A 82 13.16 9.98 2.61
N CYS A 83 12.14 9.69 1.80
CA CYS A 83 11.67 8.34 1.55
C CYS A 83 12.74 7.51 0.84
N ILE A 84 13.04 6.35 1.41
CA ILE A 84 13.86 5.30 0.81
C ILE A 84 12.94 4.33 0.08
N ILE A 85 13.22 4.09 -1.19
CA ILE A 85 12.59 3.05 -1.99
C ILE A 85 13.62 1.94 -2.19
N GLN A 86 13.36 0.78 -1.60
CA GLN A 86 14.19 -0.40 -1.75
C GLN A 86 13.65 -1.30 -2.85
N LEU A 87 14.45 -1.52 -3.88
CA LEU A 87 14.14 -2.42 -4.99
C LEU A 87 14.82 -3.76 -4.73
N VAL A 88 14.02 -4.82 -4.63
CA VAL A 88 14.47 -6.13 -4.15
C VAL A 88 13.97 -7.26 -5.03
N VAL A 89 14.49 -8.45 -4.74
CA VAL A 89 13.95 -9.74 -5.15
C VAL A 89 14.02 -10.70 -3.97
N GLY A 90 13.05 -11.60 -3.87
CA GLY A 90 13.05 -12.69 -2.91
C GLY A 90 12.00 -12.60 -1.81
N CYS A 91 11.12 -11.59 -1.81
CA CYS A 91 9.96 -11.56 -0.94
C CYS A 91 8.95 -12.64 -1.41
N PRO A 92 8.36 -13.46 -0.52
CA PRO A 92 7.35 -14.44 -0.89
C PRO A 92 6.05 -13.80 -1.38
N SER A 93 5.21 -14.53 -2.11
CA SER A 93 3.83 -14.06 -2.36
C SER A 93 3.06 -13.98 -1.04
N PRO A 94 2.24 -12.93 -0.79
CA PRO A 94 1.80 -11.89 -1.71
C PRO A 94 2.52 -10.54 -1.54
N TYR A 95 3.82 -10.53 -1.20
CA TYR A 95 4.57 -9.32 -0.88
C TYR A 95 5.28 -8.71 -2.09
N GLU A 96 4.54 -8.10 -3.02
CA GLU A 96 5.14 -7.33 -4.13
C GLU A 96 5.49 -5.87 -3.77
N ALA A 97 4.74 -5.25 -2.87
CA ALA A 97 4.89 -3.87 -2.47
C ALA A 97 4.46 -3.73 -1.00
N MET A 98 5.21 -2.95 -0.22
CA MET A 98 4.90 -2.72 1.19
C MET A 98 5.72 -1.56 1.77
N VAL A 99 5.22 -0.97 2.85
CA VAL A 99 6.00 -0.11 3.76
C VAL A 99 6.45 -0.90 4.99
N ARG A 100 7.73 -0.80 5.37
CA ARG A 100 8.30 -1.39 6.59
C ARG A 100 9.24 -0.41 7.28
N GLU A 101 9.42 -0.57 8.58
CA GLU A 101 10.49 0.11 9.30
C GLU A 101 11.80 -0.68 9.18
N ASN A 102 12.90 0.00 8.83
CA ASN A 102 14.23 -0.58 8.83
C ASN A 102 14.80 -0.70 10.26
N THR A 103 16.02 -1.22 10.39
CA THR A 103 16.72 -1.36 11.68
C THR A 103 17.05 -0.05 12.39
N GLN A 104 16.86 1.09 11.71
CA GLN A 104 17.01 2.45 12.26
C GLN A 104 15.66 3.11 12.57
N HIS A 105 14.55 2.37 12.49
CA HIS A 105 13.18 2.87 12.64
C HIS A 105 12.77 3.92 11.59
N GLU A 106 13.35 3.85 10.40
CA GLU A 106 12.92 4.66 9.26
C GLU A 106 11.97 3.87 8.37
N GLU A 107 10.89 4.50 7.94
CA GLU A 107 9.97 3.90 6.96
C GLU A 107 10.62 3.79 5.58
N VAL A 108 10.64 2.56 5.05
CA VAL A 108 11.15 2.19 3.75
C VAL A 108 10.01 1.62 2.92
N ILE A 109 9.84 2.12 1.70
CA ILE A 109 8.94 1.53 0.71
C ILE A 109 9.72 0.46 -0.04
N ILE A 110 9.18 -0.75 -0.09
CA ILE A 110 9.80 -1.91 -0.71
C ILE A 110 9.01 -2.29 -1.96
N PHE A 111 9.72 -2.59 -3.05
CA PHE A 111 9.15 -3.25 -4.22
C PHE A 111 9.95 -4.49 -4.59
N ASP A 112 9.31 -5.66 -4.56
CA ASP A 112 9.87 -6.89 -5.11
C ASP A 112 9.56 -7.00 -6.60
N LEU A 113 10.55 -6.73 -7.45
CA LEU A 113 10.31 -6.63 -8.89
C LEU A 113 10.09 -7.98 -9.58
N ILE A 114 10.56 -9.09 -9.01
CA ILE A 114 10.30 -10.42 -9.60
C ILE A 114 8.82 -10.79 -9.42
N ARG A 115 8.16 -10.36 -8.34
CA ARG A 115 6.71 -10.56 -8.16
C ARG A 115 5.87 -9.82 -9.18
N PHE A 116 6.28 -8.66 -9.66
CA PHE A 116 5.54 -7.92 -10.69
C PHE A 116 5.43 -8.71 -12.00
N THR A 117 6.36 -9.63 -12.29
CA THR A 117 6.31 -10.45 -13.50
C THR A 117 5.04 -11.31 -13.60
N ARG A 118 4.40 -11.66 -12.47
CA ARG A 118 3.16 -12.46 -12.43
C ARG A 118 1.96 -11.78 -13.08
N TYR A 119 1.99 -10.46 -13.24
CA TYR A 119 0.93 -9.71 -13.93
C TYR A 119 1.08 -9.75 -15.45
N GLY A 120 2.22 -10.25 -15.95
CA GLY A 120 2.67 -10.05 -17.33
C GLY A 120 3.27 -8.65 -17.52
N MET A 121 4.33 -8.55 -18.32
CA MET A 121 5.16 -7.34 -18.43
C MET A 121 4.39 -6.07 -18.73
N ARG A 122 3.48 -6.12 -19.71
CA ARG A 122 2.63 -4.97 -20.07
C ARG A 122 1.83 -4.46 -18.87
N ARG A 123 1.16 -5.36 -18.14
CA ARG A 123 0.34 -4.97 -16.99
C ARG A 123 1.21 -4.54 -15.82
N ALA A 124 2.36 -5.19 -15.61
CA ALA A 124 3.33 -4.79 -14.59
C ALA A 124 3.74 -3.32 -14.78
N GLN A 125 4.10 -2.93 -16.00
CA GLN A 125 4.42 -1.54 -16.37
C GLN A 125 3.25 -0.58 -16.10
N GLU A 126 2.02 -0.99 -16.43
CA GLU A 126 0.81 -0.19 -16.18
C GLU A 126 0.54 0.04 -14.68
N ILE A 127 0.86 -0.93 -13.82
CA ILE A 127 0.55 -0.84 -12.38
C ILE A 127 1.66 -0.21 -11.52
N ILE A 128 2.92 -0.11 -12.02
CA ILE A 128 4.04 0.49 -11.26
C ILE A 128 3.64 1.86 -10.69
N ARG A 129 3.06 2.74 -11.51
CA ARG A 129 2.62 4.06 -11.06
C ARG A 129 1.52 4.00 -9.99
N SER A 130 0.58 3.07 -10.15
CA SER A 130 -0.52 2.87 -9.19
C SER A 130 0.01 2.40 -7.85
N MET A 131 0.89 1.39 -7.84
CA MET A 131 1.51 0.88 -6.61
C MET A 131 2.44 1.92 -5.97
N MET A 132 3.23 2.64 -6.75
CA MET A 132 3.99 3.77 -6.23
C MET A 132 3.11 4.84 -5.59
N THR A 133 1.96 5.16 -6.20
CA THR A 133 1.00 6.12 -5.62
C THR A 133 0.45 5.59 -4.31
N HIS A 134 0.12 4.31 -4.24
CA HIS A 134 -0.39 3.65 -3.05
C HIS A 134 0.61 3.71 -1.89
N GLU A 135 1.83 3.21 -2.08
CA GLU A 135 2.84 3.17 -1.01
C GLU A 135 3.32 4.58 -0.61
N CYS A 136 3.45 5.50 -1.57
CA CYS A 136 3.78 6.89 -1.24
C CYS A 136 2.64 7.58 -0.47
N ALA A 137 1.39 7.16 -0.67
CA ALA A 137 0.27 7.69 0.11
C ALA A 137 0.43 7.28 1.57
N HIS A 138 0.70 6.01 1.87
CA HIS A 138 0.96 5.54 3.23
C HIS A 138 2.08 6.34 3.91
N PHE A 139 3.23 6.48 3.23
CA PHE A 139 4.35 7.25 3.78
C PHE A 139 3.99 8.71 4.12
N LEU A 140 3.16 9.36 3.30
CA LEU A 140 2.69 10.73 3.60
C LEU A 140 1.61 10.72 4.69
N LEU A 141 0.69 9.76 4.66
CA LEU A 141 -0.36 9.60 5.65
C LEU A 141 0.21 9.35 7.03
N HIS A 142 1.24 8.54 7.17
CA HIS A 142 1.88 8.24 8.46
C HIS A 142 2.59 9.46 9.06
N GLN A 143 3.07 10.40 8.24
CA GLN A 143 3.60 11.68 8.72
C GLN A 143 2.50 12.59 9.29
N ASP A 144 1.32 12.60 8.66
CA ASP A 144 0.19 13.45 9.07
C ASP A 144 -0.63 12.80 10.20
N TYR A 145 -0.75 11.47 10.17
CA TYR A 145 -1.52 10.63 11.08
C TYR A 145 -0.75 9.33 11.41
N PRO A 146 0.16 9.33 12.40
CA PRO A 146 0.92 8.12 12.76
C PRO A 146 0.02 6.98 13.22
N SER A 147 0.26 5.77 12.70
CA SER A 147 -0.50 4.54 13.02
C SER A 147 -0.40 4.14 14.49
N THR A 148 0.71 4.48 15.15
CA THR A 148 0.95 4.26 16.59
C THR A 148 -0.07 4.95 17.51
N ASN A 149 -0.84 5.90 16.98
CA ASN A 149 -1.93 6.56 17.70
C ASN A 149 -3.22 5.73 17.79
N ALA A 150 -3.37 4.67 16.99
CA ALA A 150 -4.51 3.78 17.01
C ALA A 150 -4.22 2.56 17.92
N LYS A 151 -4.74 2.57 19.15
CA LYS A 151 -4.34 1.59 20.18
C LYS A 151 -5.36 0.48 20.37
N THR A 152 -6.64 0.83 20.37
CA THR A 152 -7.73 -0.13 20.56
C THR A 152 -8.11 -0.83 19.25
N TYR A 153 -8.83 -1.96 19.35
CA TYR A 153 -9.35 -2.68 18.19
C TYR A 153 -10.16 -1.76 17.24
N LEU A 154 -11.10 -0.99 17.79
CA LEU A 154 -11.94 -0.08 17.01
C LEU A 154 -11.14 1.06 16.38
N GLU A 155 -10.15 1.60 17.10
CA GLU A 155 -9.27 2.62 16.55
C GLU A 155 -8.43 2.09 15.40
N LYS A 156 -7.85 0.88 15.54
CA LYS A 156 -7.09 0.23 14.47
C LYS A 156 -7.96 -0.02 13.24
N LEU A 157 -9.20 -0.49 13.45
CA LEU A 157 -10.13 -0.74 12.36
C LEU A 157 -10.54 0.56 11.64
N GLY A 158 -10.79 1.64 12.39
CA GLY A 158 -11.06 2.97 11.83
C GLY A 158 -9.87 3.59 11.11
N TYR A 159 -8.66 3.38 11.65
CA TYR A 159 -7.42 3.80 11.00
C TYR A 159 -7.23 3.07 9.66
N MET A 160 -7.39 1.74 9.63
CA MET A 160 -7.32 0.94 8.42
C MET A 160 -8.37 1.35 7.37
N LEU A 161 -9.60 1.66 7.79
CA LEU A 161 -10.64 2.19 6.91
C LEU A 161 -10.19 3.50 6.24
N PHE A 162 -9.57 4.40 7.00
CA PHE A 162 -9.12 5.69 6.51
C PHE A 162 -7.89 5.57 5.60
N ASP A 163 -6.83 4.96 6.12
CA ASP A 163 -5.48 4.96 5.54
C ASP A 163 -5.41 4.10 4.26
N GLU A 164 -5.66 2.80 4.38
CA GLU A 164 -5.67 1.86 3.25
C GLU A 164 -6.75 2.21 2.22
N GLY A 165 -7.90 2.67 2.71
CA GLY A 165 -8.97 3.17 1.87
C GLY A 165 -8.51 4.34 1.00
N LEU A 166 -7.85 5.34 1.58
CA LEU A 166 -7.38 6.53 0.86
C LEU A 166 -6.26 6.16 -0.12
N ALA A 167 -5.29 5.37 0.33
CA ALA A 167 -4.18 4.92 -0.50
C ALA A 167 -4.68 4.16 -1.74
N HIS A 168 -5.64 3.25 -1.59
CA HIS A 168 -6.26 2.56 -2.72
C HIS A 168 -7.09 3.49 -3.61
N PHE A 169 -7.86 4.42 -3.02
CA PHE A 169 -8.64 5.38 -3.80
C PHE A 169 -7.75 6.30 -4.66
N LEU A 170 -6.64 6.80 -4.10
CA LEU A 170 -5.69 7.63 -4.82
C LEU A 170 -4.94 6.86 -5.91
N ALA A 171 -4.61 5.59 -5.66
CA ALA A 171 -3.89 4.73 -6.59
C ALA A 171 -4.75 4.21 -7.75
N GLN A 172 -6.08 4.16 -7.59
CA GLN A 172 -7.00 3.67 -8.60
C GLN A 172 -7.07 4.60 -9.82
N ASN A 173 -7.24 4.04 -11.02
CA ASN A 173 -7.43 4.78 -12.27
C ASN A 173 -8.78 4.50 -12.94
N LYS A 174 -9.64 3.69 -12.31
CA LYS A 174 -10.96 3.27 -12.82
C LYS A 174 -12.11 3.91 -12.06
N GLN A 175 -13.21 4.13 -12.77
CA GLN A 175 -14.49 4.47 -12.14
C GLN A 175 -14.99 3.30 -11.29
N LEU A 176 -15.47 3.62 -10.09
CA LEU A 176 -15.94 2.65 -9.09
C LEU A 176 -17.48 2.53 -9.07
N ASN A 177 -18.10 2.44 -10.24
CA ASN A 177 -19.57 2.55 -10.39
C ASN A 177 -20.25 1.38 -11.12
N ASN A 178 -19.51 0.34 -11.53
CA ASN A 178 -20.12 -0.80 -12.20
C ASN A 178 -20.86 -1.73 -11.19
N PRO A 179 -21.87 -2.52 -11.63
CA PRO A 179 -22.69 -3.32 -10.72
C PRO A 179 -21.92 -4.31 -9.84
N GLU A 180 -20.85 -4.93 -10.36
CA GLU A 180 -20.01 -5.86 -9.59
C GLU A 180 -19.29 -5.12 -8.46
N LEU A 181 -18.72 -3.95 -8.75
CA LEU A 181 -18.03 -3.10 -7.78
C LEU A 181 -19.00 -2.57 -6.71
N LEU A 182 -20.22 -2.18 -7.10
CA LEU A 182 -21.25 -1.75 -6.15
C LEU A 182 -21.68 -2.88 -5.22
N LYS A 183 -21.72 -4.13 -5.69
CA LYS A 183 -21.93 -5.29 -4.82
C LYS A 183 -20.78 -5.46 -3.83
N ARG A 184 -19.53 -5.40 -4.30
CA ARG A 184 -18.34 -5.49 -3.44
C ARG A 184 -18.31 -4.39 -2.37
N LYS A 185 -18.70 -3.16 -2.73
CA LYS A 185 -18.89 -2.04 -1.79
C LYS A 185 -19.86 -2.42 -0.67
N LYS A 186 -21.05 -2.91 -1.03
CA LYS A 186 -22.08 -3.29 -0.06
C LYS A 186 -21.59 -4.39 0.89
N ASP A 187 -20.98 -5.44 0.35
CA ASP A 187 -20.49 -6.58 1.14
C ASP A 187 -19.37 -6.15 2.11
N ALA A 188 -18.46 -5.27 1.65
CA ALA A 188 -17.38 -4.72 2.46
C ALA A 188 -17.91 -3.81 3.59
N LEU A 189 -18.85 -2.91 3.31
CA LEU A 189 -19.47 -2.04 4.31
C LEU A 189 -20.23 -2.84 5.36
N GLN A 190 -21.00 -3.86 4.94
CA GLN A 190 -21.71 -4.74 5.87
C GLN A 190 -20.73 -5.48 6.78
N SER A 191 -19.66 -6.03 6.22
CA SER A 191 -18.62 -6.71 6.99
C SER A 191 -17.93 -5.79 7.99
N TYR A 192 -17.68 -4.53 7.58
CA TYR A 192 -17.10 -3.51 8.45
C TYR A 192 -18.05 -3.16 9.61
N GLN A 193 -19.33 -2.92 9.34
CA GLN A 193 -20.34 -2.64 10.37
C GLN A 193 -20.49 -3.78 11.37
N GLN A 194 -20.44 -5.04 10.90
CA GLN A 194 -20.44 -6.21 11.78
C GLN A 194 -19.19 -6.24 12.67
N ALA A 195 -18.02 -5.95 12.10
CA ALA A 195 -16.76 -5.94 12.83
C ALA A 195 -16.72 -4.90 13.96
N LEU A 196 -17.44 -3.77 13.83
CA LEU A 196 -17.55 -2.75 14.88
C LEU A 196 -18.24 -3.26 16.15
N SER A 197 -19.09 -4.28 16.05
CA SER A 197 -19.83 -4.84 17.19
C SER A 197 -19.13 -6.01 17.87
N GLU A 198 -18.03 -6.51 17.31
CA GLU A 198 -17.33 -7.68 17.84
C GLU A 198 -16.71 -7.41 19.21
N GLN A 199 -16.93 -8.32 20.16
CA GLN A 199 -16.46 -8.24 21.55
C GLN A 199 -15.47 -9.35 21.89
N ASP A 200 -15.45 -10.45 21.14
CA ASP A 200 -14.50 -11.53 21.37
C ASP A 200 -13.09 -11.13 20.89
N PHE A 201 -12.12 -11.16 21.81
CA PHE A 201 -10.76 -10.73 21.55
C PHE A 201 -10.06 -11.53 20.44
N LYS A 202 -10.26 -12.84 20.36
CA LYS A 202 -9.62 -13.67 19.32
C LYS A 202 -10.20 -13.34 17.94
N GLN A 203 -11.51 -13.14 17.89
CA GLN A 203 -12.20 -12.73 16.66
C GLN A 203 -11.79 -11.32 16.23
N GLN A 204 -11.63 -10.38 17.16
CA GLN A 204 -11.09 -9.04 16.87
C GLN A 204 -9.72 -9.12 16.19
N GLN A 205 -8.80 -9.95 16.69
CA GLN A 205 -7.48 -10.13 16.08
C GLN A 205 -7.59 -10.74 14.67
N ALA A 206 -8.44 -11.75 14.48
CA ALA A 206 -8.69 -12.33 13.16
C ALA A 206 -9.31 -11.31 12.18
N LEU A 207 -10.20 -10.44 12.67
CA LEU A 207 -10.83 -9.39 11.87
C LEU A 207 -9.83 -8.31 11.47
N LEU A 208 -8.88 -7.92 12.34
CA LEU A 208 -7.81 -6.99 11.97
C LEU A 208 -6.93 -7.53 10.84
N ILE A 209 -6.61 -8.83 10.86
CA ILE A 209 -5.89 -9.47 9.75
C ILE A 209 -6.74 -9.44 8.47
N ARG A 210 -8.03 -9.82 8.57
CA ARG A 210 -8.94 -9.84 7.42
C ARG A 210 -9.28 -8.45 6.89
N ALA A 211 -9.09 -7.40 7.68
CA ALA A 211 -9.38 -6.03 7.30
C ALA A 211 -8.52 -5.58 6.11
N CYS A 212 -7.22 -5.95 6.12
CA CYS A 212 -6.22 -5.44 5.16
C CYS A 212 -5.18 -6.46 4.65
N SER A 213 -5.02 -7.64 5.27
CA SER A 213 -3.90 -8.57 4.98
C SER A 213 -4.29 -9.83 4.18
N VAL A 214 -5.50 -9.88 3.64
CA VAL A 214 -6.05 -11.00 2.84
C VAL A 214 -6.10 -10.64 1.35
N PRO A 215 -6.48 -11.55 0.42
CA PRO A 215 -6.60 -11.21 -1.00
C PRO A 215 -7.42 -9.94 -1.22
N TYR A 216 -7.00 -9.11 -2.16
CA TYR A 216 -7.44 -7.71 -2.32
C TYR A 216 -8.93 -7.46 -2.07
N TRP A 217 -9.82 -8.14 -2.78
CA TRP A 217 -11.27 -7.91 -2.65
C TRP A 217 -11.91 -8.45 -1.37
N ASN A 218 -11.16 -9.21 -0.57
CA ASN A 218 -11.61 -9.73 0.71
C ASN A 218 -11.18 -8.82 1.88
N LYS A 219 -10.36 -7.79 1.62
CA LYS A 219 -9.88 -6.81 2.59
C LYS A 219 -11.00 -5.82 2.96
N PHE A 220 -11.94 -6.23 3.80
CA PHE A 220 -13.21 -5.53 3.93
C PHE A 220 -13.09 -4.07 4.39
N ALA A 221 -12.14 -3.73 5.29
CA ALA A 221 -11.97 -2.34 5.75
C ALA A 221 -11.33 -1.48 4.66
N CYS A 222 -10.27 -1.98 4.02
CA CYS A 222 -9.64 -1.34 2.87
C CYS A 222 -10.67 -1.06 1.74
N ILE A 223 -11.47 -2.07 1.37
CA ILE A 223 -12.47 -1.92 0.30
C ILE A 223 -13.57 -0.95 0.71
N ALA A 224 -14.10 -1.06 1.93
CA ALA A 224 -15.10 -0.11 2.43
C ALA A 224 -14.57 1.33 2.40
N GLY A 225 -13.35 1.54 2.91
CA GLY A 225 -12.67 2.84 2.94
C GLY A 225 -12.48 3.45 1.56
N MET A 226 -11.99 2.65 0.60
CA MET A 226 -11.80 3.08 -0.79
C MET A 226 -13.12 3.60 -1.39
N PHE A 227 -14.22 2.90 -1.16
CA PHE A 227 -15.53 3.35 -1.65
C PHE A 227 -16.09 4.56 -0.91
N LEU A 228 -15.85 4.70 0.40
CA LEU A 228 -16.23 5.91 1.15
C LEU A 228 -15.51 7.15 0.62
N TRP A 229 -14.20 7.07 0.39
CA TRP A 229 -13.46 8.16 -0.24
C TRP A 229 -13.97 8.49 -1.65
N ALA A 230 -14.29 7.46 -2.43
CA ALA A 230 -14.87 7.64 -3.74
C ALA A 230 -16.26 8.31 -3.70
N ASP A 231 -17.09 7.99 -2.71
CA ASP A 231 -18.40 8.62 -2.50
C ASP A 231 -18.24 10.08 -2.09
N ILE A 232 -17.35 10.38 -1.14
CA ILE A 232 -17.06 11.76 -0.70
C ILE A 232 -16.60 12.58 -1.90
N TYR A 233 -15.68 12.05 -2.71
CA TYR A 233 -15.22 12.71 -3.92
C TYR A 233 -16.34 12.91 -4.94
N SER A 234 -17.20 11.91 -5.15
CA SER A 234 -18.30 12.00 -6.11
C SER A 234 -19.37 13.01 -5.68
N ASN A 235 -19.63 13.12 -4.38
CA ASN A 235 -20.66 14.00 -3.83
C ASN A 235 -20.20 15.44 -3.61
N SER A 236 -18.93 15.65 -3.28
CA SER A 236 -18.42 16.95 -2.80
C SER A 236 -17.09 17.36 -3.45
N GLY A 237 -16.62 16.60 -4.43
CA GLY A 237 -15.40 16.86 -5.17
C GLY A 237 -14.15 16.86 -4.28
N ILE A 238 -13.10 17.51 -4.77
CA ILE A 238 -11.82 17.65 -4.07
C ILE A 238 -11.99 18.31 -2.69
N ASN A 239 -12.86 19.32 -2.57
CA ASN A 239 -13.06 20.03 -1.30
C ASN A 239 -13.64 19.13 -0.20
N GLY A 240 -14.57 18.24 -0.55
CA GLY A 240 -15.10 17.25 0.40
C GLY A 240 -14.03 16.29 0.89
N VAL A 241 -13.18 15.80 -0.02
CA VAL A 241 -12.07 14.91 0.36
C VAL A 241 -11.07 15.64 1.25
N ILE A 242 -10.73 16.90 0.96
CA ILE A 242 -9.87 17.72 1.84
C ILE A 242 -10.49 17.88 3.23
N ALA A 243 -11.79 18.13 3.32
CA ALA A 243 -12.47 18.30 4.60
C ALA A 243 -12.41 17.01 5.44
N ALA A 244 -12.84 15.87 4.86
CA ALA A 244 -12.78 14.57 5.52
C ALA A 244 -11.34 14.17 5.89
N TYR A 245 -10.36 14.48 5.04
CA TYR A 245 -8.95 14.27 5.33
C TYR A 245 -8.50 15.06 6.57
N LYS A 246 -8.83 16.36 6.66
CA LYS A 246 -8.48 17.21 7.80
C LYS A 246 -9.15 16.82 9.12
N GLU A 247 -10.38 16.31 9.06
CA GLU A 247 -11.07 15.74 10.22
C GLU A 247 -10.33 14.52 10.80
N GLY A 248 -9.63 13.79 9.93
CA GLY A 248 -8.77 12.66 10.27
C GLY A 248 -9.54 11.36 10.54
N TRP A 249 -8.77 10.29 10.72
CA TRP A 249 -9.27 8.92 10.78
C TRP A 249 -10.29 8.64 11.89
N ARG A 250 -10.24 9.38 13.00
CA ARG A 250 -11.16 9.17 14.14
C ARG A 250 -12.62 9.49 13.81
N GLN A 251 -12.85 10.46 12.93
CA GLN A 251 -14.20 10.88 12.52
C GLN A 251 -14.62 10.19 11.22
N PHE A 252 -13.68 9.60 10.47
CA PHE A 252 -13.93 9.07 9.14
C PHE A 252 -15.00 7.96 9.10
N GLY A 253 -15.11 7.15 10.16
CA GLY A 253 -16.17 6.13 10.25
C GLY A 253 -17.59 6.69 10.24
N GLN A 254 -17.80 7.99 10.52
CA GLN A 254 -19.11 8.64 10.50
C GLN A 254 -19.69 8.82 9.09
N TYR A 255 -18.85 8.71 8.05
CA TYR A 255 -19.31 8.76 6.66
C TYR A 255 -19.97 7.46 6.19
N ILE A 256 -19.98 6.42 7.03
CA ILE A 256 -20.73 5.18 6.79
C ILE A 256 -22.20 5.47 7.10
N ASN A 257 -23.01 5.63 6.04
CA ASN A 257 -24.48 5.68 6.12
C ASN A 257 -25.09 4.28 6.11
#